data_AF-A0A2B1JYA8-F1
#
_entry.id   AF-A0A2B1JYA8-F1
#
_cell.length_a   1.000
_cell.length_b   1.000
_cell.length_c   1.000
_cell.angle_alpha   90.00
_cell.angle_beta   90.00
_cell.angle_gamma   90.00
#
_symmetry.space_group_name_H-M   'P 1'
#
loop_
_entity.id
_entity.type
_entity.pdbx_description
1 polymer ?
#
loop_
_entity_poly.entity_id
_entity_poly.type
_entity_poly.pdbx_seq_one_letter_code
_entity_poly.pdbx_strand_id
1 'polypeptide(L)'
;EYQALADEIDHIAEKTNFNGNTFLNKGAKGTDITIQLSDASSDTMKISAIETKKLTTATLNVGTSKALTAANASGEITALDTAIQNIADERATFGSQLNRLDHNLNNVTSQATNMAAAASQIEDADMAKEMSEMTKFKILNEAGISMLSQANQTPQMVSKLLQ
;
A
#
# COMPACT_ATOMS: atom_id res chain seq x y z
N GLU A 1 38.24 13.06 -19.13
CA GLU A 1 37.26 11.97 -19.22
C GLU A 1 37.00 11.34 -17.86
N TYR A 2 37.99 10.74 -17.20
CA TYR A 2 37.86 10.16 -15.84
C TYR A 2 37.25 11.14 -14.81
N GLN A 3 37.77 12.36 -14.72
CA GLN A 3 37.19 13.40 -13.84
C GLN A 3 35.75 13.77 -14.21
N ALA A 4 35.42 13.82 -15.50
CA ALA A 4 34.07 14.17 -15.94
C ALA A 4 33.06 13.08 -15.60
N LEU A 5 33.46 11.81 -15.63
CA LEU A 5 32.64 10.69 -15.17
C LEU A 5 32.46 10.71 -13.65
N ALA A 6 33.50 11.07 -12.90
CA ALA A 6 33.43 11.24 -11.45
C ALA A 6 32.46 12.37 -11.07
N ASP A 7 32.54 13.52 -11.77
CA ASP A 7 31.64 14.66 -11.57
C ASP A 7 30.19 14.29 -11.93
N GLU A 8 29.95 13.46 -12.95
CA GLU A 8 28.60 12.99 -13.31
C GLU A 8 28.01 12.04 -12.26
N ILE A 9 28.83 11.18 -11.64
CA ILE A 9 28.39 10.31 -10.53
C ILE A 9 27.92 11.17 -9.35
N ASP A 10 28.69 12.21 -8.99
CA ASP A 10 28.32 13.15 -7.93
C ASP A 10 27.06 13.94 -8.32
N HIS A 11 26.92 14.35 -9.58
CA HIS A 11 25.72 15.02 -10.09
C HIS A 11 24.45 14.15 -9.97
N ILE A 12 24.51 12.86 -10.35
CA ILE A 12 23.38 11.92 -10.21
C ILE A 12 23.01 11.76 -8.73
N ALA A 13 24.01 11.59 -7.86
CA ALA A 13 23.82 11.45 -6.42
C ALA A 13 23.14 12.68 -5.79
N GLU A 14 23.46 13.88 -6.26
CA GLU A 14 22.91 15.14 -5.74
C GLU A 14 21.54 15.53 -6.33
N LYS A 15 21.31 15.26 -7.62
CA LYS A 15 20.09 15.70 -8.31
C LYS A 15 18.93 14.71 -8.22
N THR A 16 19.20 13.43 -7.97
CA THR A 16 18.14 12.42 -7.85
C THR A 16 17.24 12.74 -6.67
N ASN A 17 15.99 13.07 -6.96
CA ASN A 17 14.97 13.35 -5.96
C ASN A 17 13.63 12.75 -6.37
N PHE A 18 12.81 12.47 -5.37
CA PHE A 18 11.42 12.08 -5.54
C PHE A 18 10.55 13.02 -4.72
N ASN A 19 9.61 13.71 -5.38
CA ASN A 19 8.74 14.70 -4.75
C ASN A 19 9.52 15.76 -3.91
N GLY A 20 10.69 16.18 -4.40
CA GLY A 20 11.56 17.14 -3.72
C GLY A 20 12.40 16.59 -2.57
N ASN A 21 12.25 15.31 -2.22
CA ASN A 21 13.08 14.63 -1.23
C ASN A 21 14.27 13.95 -1.92
N THR A 22 15.48 14.34 -1.53
CA THR A 22 16.71 13.70 -2.02
C THR A 22 16.90 12.38 -1.28
N PHE A 23 17.16 11.30 -2.01
CA PHE A 23 17.21 9.97 -1.41
C PHE A 23 18.62 9.37 -1.36
N LEU A 24 19.47 9.79 -2.30
CA LEU A 24 20.84 9.31 -2.40
C LEU A 24 21.83 10.15 -1.59
N ASN A 25 21.51 11.40 -1.23
CA ASN A 25 22.41 12.27 -0.47
C ASN A 25 21.85 12.69 0.89
N LYS A 26 22.28 11.99 1.96
CA LYS A 26 21.90 12.27 3.35
C LYS A 26 22.43 13.60 3.92
N GLY A 27 23.37 14.26 3.24
CA GLY A 27 24.16 15.37 3.78
C GLY A 27 23.44 16.71 4.05
N ALA A 28 22.17 16.89 3.66
CA ALA A 28 21.38 18.09 4.04
C ALA A 28 19.84 17.93 3.94
N LYS A 29 19.34 16.99 3.12
CA LYS A 29 17.90 16.82 2.81
C LYS A 29 17.46 15.35 2.71
N GLY A 30 18.33 14.40 3.08
CA GLY A 30 18.02 12.97 3.03
C GLY A 30 16.97 12.59 4.06
N THR A 31 15.73 12.46 3.60
CA THR A 31 14.63 11.98 4.43
C THR A 31 14.37 10.53 4.10
N ASP A 32 14.32 9.69 5.14
CA ASP A 32 13.84 8.32 4.98
C ASP A 32 12.40 8.36 4.46
N ILE A 33 12.07 7.45 3.55
CA ILE A 33 10.72 7.31 3.02
C ILE A 33 10.01 6.27 3.89
N THR A 34 8.98 6.70 4.61
CA THR A 34 8.11 5.80 5.36
C THR A 34 6.85 5.53 4.54
N ILE A 35 6.63 4.27 4.20
CA ILE A 35 5.43 3.80 3.50
C ILE A 35 4.55 3.09 4.51
N GLN A 36 3.31 3.53 4.64
CA GLN A 36 2.29 2.84 5.43
C GLN A 36 1.79 1.64 4.62
N LEU A 37 1.88 0.44 5.19
CA LEU A 37 1.56 -0.82 4.49
C LEU A 37 0.11 -1.25 4.69
N SER A 38 -0.47 -0.99 5.85
CA SER A 38 -1.85 -1.36 6.16
C SER A 38 -2.62 -0.21 6.84
N ASP A 39 -3.85 -0.48 7.25
CA ASP A 39 -4.69 0.45 8.01
C ASP A 39 -4.26 0.62 9.48
N ALA A 40 -3.36 -0.25 9.97
CA ALA A 40 -2.80 -0.18 11.31
C ALA A 40 -1.68 0.88 11.41
N SER A 41 -1.82 1.85 12.32
CA SER A 41 -0.90 3.01 12.46
C SER A 41 0.58 2.68 12.73
N SER A 42 0.91 1.45 13.12
CA SER A 42 2.29 1.01 13.37
C SER A 42 2.92 0.21 12.21
N ASP A 43 2.13 -0.20 11.21
CA ASP A 43 2.61 -1.07 10.14
C ASP A 43 3.23 -0.27 9.00
N THR A 44 4.46 0.16 9.22
CA THR A 44 5.20 0.98 8.27
C THR A 44 6.46 0.28 7.78
N MET A 45 6.75 0.44 6.49
CA MET A 45 8.04 0.12 5.91
C MET A 45 8.86 1.40 5.78
N LYS A 46 10.04 1.40 6.38
CA LYS A 46 10.99 2.49 6.25
C LYS A 46 12.05 2.14 5.21
N ILE A 47 12.12 2.94 4.15
CA ILE A 47 13.18 2.92 3.15
C ILE A 47 14.17 4.01 3.54
N SER A 48 15.31 3.61 4.08
CA SER A 48 16.32 4.53 4.59
C SER A 48 17.02 5.27 3.45
N ALA A 49 17.21 6.57 3.60
CA ALA A 49 18.00 7.36 2.65
C ALA A 49 19.48 6.96 2.73
N ILE A 50 20.12 6.86 1.57
CA ILE A 50 21.54 6.51 1.46
C ILE A 50 22.37 7.76 1.75
N GLU A 51 23.49 7.57 2.44
CA GLU A 51 24.51 8.60 2.56
C GLU A 51 25.52 8.47 1.40
N THR A 52 25.26 9.11 0.26
CA THR A 52 26.24 9.15 -0.83
C THR A 52 27.56 9.78 -0.42
N LYS A 53 27.64 10.57 0.65
CA LYS A 53 28.94 11.01 1.21
C LYS A 53 29.84 9.87 1.69
N LYS A 54 29.34 8.63 1.83
CA LYS A 54 30.18 7.42 1.96
C LYS A 54 30.60 6.83 0.61
N LEU A 55 29.88 7.14 -0.47
CA LEU A 55 30.11 6.74 -1.86
C LEU A 55 30.64 7.87 -2.76
N THR A 56 31.07 9.01 -2.21
CA THR A 56 31.66 10.09 -3.01
C THR A 56 33.09 9.77 -3.39
N THR A 57 33.53 10.36 -4.49
CA THR A 57 34.92 10.47 -4.96
C THR A 57 35.91 10.82 -3.83
N ALA A 58 35.50 11.67 -2.88
CA ALA A 58 36.29 12.07 -1.73
C ALA A 58 36.47 10.99 -0.63
N THR A 59 35.54 10.05 -0.48
CA THR A 59 35.60 8.97 0.54
C THR A 59 36.05 7.64 -0.03
N LEU A 60 35.79 7.40 -1.31
CA LEU A 60 36.31 6.25 -2.05
C LEU A 60 37.69 6.53 -2.66
N ASN A 61 38.21 7.75 -2.55
CA ASN A 61 39.47 8.20 -3.14
C ASN A 61 39.49 8.24 -4.69
N VAL A 62 38.38 7.88 -5.34
CA VAL A 62 38.18 7.87 -6.80
C VAL A 62 38.26 9.30 -7.34
N GLY A 63 39.14 9.59 -8.30
CA GLY A 63 39.18 10.91 -8.95
C GLY A 63 39.87 12.02 -8.15
N THR A 64 40.51 11.70 -7.02
CA THR A 64 41.27 12.69 -6.22
C THR A 64 42.59 13.12 -6.90
N SER A 65 43.14 12.26 -7.76
CA SER A 65 44.33 12.56 -8.57
C SER A 65 43.93 13.03 -9.97
N LYS A 66 44.24 14.30 -10.30
CA LYS A 66 44.02 14.88 -11.64
C LYS A 66 44.74 14.15 -12.79
N ALA A 67 45.70 13.27 -12.48
CA ALA A 67 46.39 12.41 -13.43
C ALA A 67 46.51 10.99 -12.87
N LEU A 68 45.95 10.01 -13.60
CA LEU A 68 46.21 8.59 -13.34
C LEU A 68 47.69 8.32 -13.66
N THR A 69 48.49 8.08 -12.62
CA THR A 69 49.85 7.56 -12.78
C THR A 69 49.84 6.04 -12.60
N ALA A 70 50.80 5.34 -13.20
CA ALA A 70 50.91 3.88 -13.03
C ALA A 70 51.05 3.45 -11.56
N ALA A 71 51.58 4.32 -10.70
CA ALA A 71 51.72 4.08 -9.26
C ALA A 71 50.40 4.13 -8.50
N ASN A 72 49.43 4.95 -8.94
CA ASN A 72 48.17 5.17 -8.24
C ASN A 72 46.99 4.41 -8.87
N ALA A 73 47.11 4.00 -10.14
CA ALA A 73 46.05 3.33 -10.89
C ALA A 73 45.52 2.05 -10.20
N SER A 74 46.37 1.25 -9.56
CA SER A 74 45.93 0.04 -8.85
C SER A 74 45.05 0.37 -7.63
N GLY A 75 45.34 1.46 -6.92
CA GLY A 75 44.54 1.91 -5.77
C GLY A 75 43.18 2.45 -6.21
N GLU A 76 43.14 3.20 -7.31
CA GLU A 76 41.90 3.71 -7.91
C GLU A 76 41.00 2.57 -8.43
N ILE A 77 41.56 1.48 -8.97
CA ILE A 77 40.79 0.30 -9.38
C ILE A 77 40.14 -0.37 -8.15
N THR A 78 40.89 -0.60 -7.08
CA THR A 78 40.32 -1.18 -5.84
C THR A 78 39.23 -0.31 -5.23
N ALA A 79 39.42 1.01 -5.29
CA ALA A 79 38.41 1.99 -4.88
C ALA A 79 37.13 1.91 -5.72
N LEU A 80 37.26 1.81 -7.05
CA LEU A 80 36.14 1.63 -7.97
C LEU A 80 35.41 0.31 -7.73
N ASP A 81 36.13 -0.80 -7.53
CA ASP A 81 35.52 -2.11 -7.23
C ASP A 81 34.70 -2.05 -5.94
N THR A 82 35.24 -1.40 -4.90
CA THR A 82 34.51 -1.18 -3.64
C THR A 82 33.27 -0.31 -3.85
N ALA A 83 33.38 0.75 -4.66
CA ALA A 83 32.26 1.61 -4.99
C ALA A 83 31.14 0.85 -5.73
N ILE A 84 31.50 0.05 -6.73
CA ILE A 84 30.57 -0.79 -7.51
C ILE A 84 29.88 -1.78 -6.58
N GLN A 85 30.62 -2.44 -5.69
CA GLN A 85 30.04 -3.39 -4.75
C GLN A 85 29.04 -2.73 -3.80
N ASN A 86 29.38 -1.57 -3.24
CA ASN A 86 28.46 -0.82 -2.38
C ASN A 86 27.18 -0.41 -3.13
N ILE A 87 27.30 0.05 -4.38
CA ILE A 87 26.12 0.37 -5.22
C ILE A 87 25.29 -0.88 -5.48
N ALA A 88 25.92 -2.02 -5.74
CA ALA A 88 25.23 -3.28 -5.97
C ALA A 88 24.45 -3.73 -4.72
N ASP A 89 25.05 -3.63 -3.53
CA ASP A 89 24.43 -4.00 -2.26
C ASP A 89 23.23 -3.10 -1.91
N GLU A 90 23.35 -1.79 -2.17
CA GLU A 90 22.23 -0.84 -2.00
C GLU A 90 21.10 -1.13 -3.00
N ARG A 91 21.42 -1.41 -4.27
CA ARG A 91 20.42 -1.83 -5.28
C ARG A 91 19.74 -3.14 -4.90
N ALA A 92 20.48 -4.10 -4.34
CA ALA A 92 19.91 -5.36 -3.86
C ALA A 92 18.95 -5.12 -2.69
N THR A 93 19.32 -4.21 -1.78
CA THR A 93 18.45 -3.80 -0.66
C THR A 93 17.14 -3.20 -1.17
N PHE A 94 17.18 -2.27 -2.13
CA PHE A 94 15.95 -1.73 -2.74
C PHE A 94 15.15 -2.78 -3.49
N GLY A 95 15.79 -3.67 -4.23
CA GLY A 95 15.11 -4.78 -4.91
C GLY A 95 14.33 -5.66 -3.92
N SER A 96 14.93 -5.97 -2.75
CA SER A 96 14.24 -6.73 -1.70
C SER A 96 13.05 -5.98 -1.11
N GLN A 97 13.16 -4.66 -0.93
CA GLN A 97 12.09 -3.81 -0.42
C GLN A 97 10.95 -3.69 -1.43
N LEU A 98 11.25 -3.57 -2.73
CA LEU A 98 10.25 -3.58 -3.80
C LEU A 98 9.48 -4.90 -3.83
N ASN A 99 10.17 -6.04 -3.76
CA ASN A 99 9.49 -7.35 -3.69
C ASN A 99 8.55 -7.44 -2.48
N ARG A 100 8.98 -6.92 -1.32
CA ARG A 100 8.11 -6.87 -0.13
C ARG A 100 6.89 -5.98 -0.34
N LEU A 101 7.04 -4.83 -1.00
CA LEU A 101 5.92 -3.94 -1.34
C LEU A 101 4.95 -4.60 -2.31
N ASP A 102 5.44 -5.30 -3.34
CA ASP A 102 4.59 -6.02 -4.30
C ASP A 102 3.81 -7.15 -3.62
N HIS A 103 4.45 -7.91 -2.73
CA HIS A 103 3.75 -8.94 -1.96
C HIS A 103 2.71 -8.34 -1.01
N ASN A 104 3.04 -7.23 -0.34
CA ASN A 104 2.10 -6.55 0.54
C ASN A 104 0.91 -5.97 -0.24
N LEU A 105 1.15 -5.34 -1.39
CA LEU A 105 0.11 -4.82 -2.28
C LEU A 105 -0.87 -5.93 -2.72
N ASN A 106 -0.35 -7.08 -3.14
CA ASN A 106 -1.18 -8.22 -3.50
C ASN A 106 -2.01 -8.74 -2.31
N ASN A 107 -1.41 -8.78 -1.12
CA ASN A 107 -2.11 -9.18 0.09
C ASN A 107 -3.23 -8.21 0.47
N VAL A 108 -2.97 -6.90 0.49
CA VAL A 108 -3.95 -5.86 0.80
C VAL A 108 -5.09 -5.85 -0.22
N THR A 109 -4.78 -6.03 -1.51
CA THR A 109 -5.80 -6.11 -2.57
C THR A 109 -6.71 -7.33 -2.39
N SER A 110 -6.14 -8.48 -2.04
CA SER A 110 -6.90 -9.70 -1.72
C SER A 110 -7.78 -9.50 -0.48
N GLN A 111 -7.23 -8.90 0.58
CA GLN A 111 -7.95 -8.59 1.81
C GLN A 111 -9.12 -7.63 1.55
N ALA A 112 -8.90 -6.56 0.78
CA ALA A 112 -9.94 -5.60 0.41
C ALA A 112 -11.08 -6.28 -0.38
N THR A 113 -10.74 -7.17 -1.32
CA THR A 113 -11.73 -7.92 -2.11
C THR A 113 -12.55 -8.87 -1.23
N ASN A 114 -11.89 -9.60 -0.33
CA ASN A 114 -12.57 -10.51 0.59
C ASN A 114 -13.45 -9.77 1.59
N MET A 115 -13.00 -8.62 2.09
CA MET A 115 -13.78 -7.79 3.02
C MET A 115 -15.00 -7.19 2.34
N ALA A 116 -14.87 -6.72 1.10
CA ALA A 116 -16.00 -6.24 0.31
C ALA A 116 -17.03 -7.34 0.03
N ALA A 117 -16.57 -8.56 -0.30
CA ALA A 117 -17.45 -9.70 -0.50
C ALA A 117 -18.20 -10.10 0.79
N ALA A 118 -17.51 -10.11 1.93
CA ALA A 118 -18.14 -10.39 3.23
C ALA A 118 -19.16 -9.31 3.61
N ALA A 119 -18.86 -8.02 3.38
CA ALA A 119 -19.78 -6.93 3.61
C ALA A 119 -21.05 -7.07 2.75
N SER A 120 -20.90 -7.36 1.44
CA SER A 120 -22.03 -7.61 0.55
C SER A 120 -22.90 -8.77 1.04
N GLN A 121 -22.29 -9.85 1.52
CA GLN A 121 -23.05 -11.01 2.02
C GLN A 121 -23.82 -10.69 3.31
N ILE A 122 -23.28 -9.85 4.18
CA ILE A 122 -23.96 -9.38 5.39
C ILE A 122 -25.14 -8.48 4.99
N GLU A 123 -24.93 -7.52 4.10
CA GLU A 123 -25.98 -6.61 3.61
C GLU A 123 -27.11 -7.38 2.92
N ASP A 124 -26.78 -8.36 2.07
CA ASP A 124 -27.77 -9.20 1.39
C ASP A 124 -28.58 -10.05 2.38
N ALA A 125 -27.95 -10.59 3.42
CA ALA A 125 -28.63 -11.36 4.46
C ALA A 125 -29.59 -10.50 5.29
N ASP A 126 -29.16 -9.28 5.65
CA ASP A 126 -30.01 -8.32 6.38
C ASP A 126 -31.17 -7.83 5.51
N MET A 127 -30.93 -7.58 4.22
CA MET A 127 -32.01 -7.23 3.27
C MET A 127 -33.01 -8.37 3.11
N ALA A 128 -32.56 -9.61 2.99
CA ALA A 128 -33.43 -10.77 2.90
C ALA A 128 -34.29 -10.95 4.16
N LYS A 129 -33.72 -10.67 5.33
CA LYS A 129 -34.45 -10.70 6.61
C LYS A 129 -35.52 -9.59 6.66
N GLU A 130 -35.16 -8.35 6.34
CA GLU A 130 -36.10 -7.21 6.33
C GLU A 130 -37.25 -7.44 5.33
N MET A 131 -36.95 -7.96 4.14
CA MET A 131 -37.96 -8.31 3.14
C MET A 131 -38.90 -9.43 3.61
N SER A 132 -38.38 -10.42 4.35
CA SER A 132 -39.18 -11.50 4.94
C SER A 132 -40.09 -10.98 6.05
N GLU A 133 -39.59 -10.10 6.91
CA GLU A 133 -40.37 -9.44 7.95
C GLU A 133 -41.45 -8.53 7.36
N MET A 134 -41.11 -7.70 6.36
CA MET A 134 -42.07 -6.88 5.62
C MET A 134 -43.17 -7.74 5.00
N THR A 135 -42.81 -8.86 4.37
CA THR A 135 -43.78 -9.78 3.75
C THR A 135 -44.68 -10.42 4.81
N LYS A 136 -44.11 -10.87 5.94
CA LYS A 136 -44.87 -11.38 7.08
C LYS A 136 -45.87 -10.34 7.60
N PHE A 137 -45.46 -9.08 7.76
CA PHE A 137 -46.36 -8.01 8.20
C PHE A 137 -47.48 -7.73 7.18
N LYS A 138 -47.18 -7.74 5.87
CA LYS A 138 -48.21 -7.61 4.83
C LYS A 138 -49.24 -8.75 4.90
N ILE A 139 -48.78 -10.00 5.00
CA ILE A 139 -49.67 -11.16 5.12
C ILE A 139 -50.51 -11.07 6.40
N LEU A 140 -49.91 -10.68 7.54
CA LEU A 140 -50.64 -10.53 8.79
C LEU A 140 -51.73 -9.45 8.71
N ASN A 141 -51.44 -8.36 8.00
CA ASN A 141 -52.40 -7.26 7.80
C ASN A 141 -53.58 -7.70 6.91
N GLU A 142 -53.30 -8.36 5.78
CA GLU A 142 -54.32 -8.93 4.89
C GLU A 142 -55.17 -10.01 5.58
N ALA A 143 -54.53 -10.88 6.37
CA ALA A 143 -55.22 -11.88 7.19
C ALA A 143 -56.08 -11.23 8.28
N GLY A 144 -55.60 -10.15 8.92
CA GLY A 144 -56.36 -9.37 9.90
C GLY A 144 -57.61 -8.75 9.30
N ILE A 145 -57.51 -8.16 8.09
CA ILE A 145 -58.65 -7.60 7.35
C ILE A 145 -59.64 -8.71 6.94
N SER A 146 -59.15 -9.84 6.43
CA SER A 146 -59.99 -10.99 6.06
C SER A 146 -60.71 -11.59 7.27
N MET A 147 -60.03 -11.74 8.40
CA MET A 147 -60.61 -12.22 9.66
C MET A 147 -61.65 -11.22 10.21
N LEU A 148 -61.40 -9.91 10.11
CA LEU A 148 -62.37 -8.88 10.49
C LEU A 148 -63.63 -8.95 9.62
N SER A 149 -63.47 -9.15 8.31
CA SER A 149 -64.58 -9.35 7.37
C SER A 149 -65.39 -10.61 7.69
N GLN A 150 -64.71 -11.74 7.94
CA GLN A 150 -65.35 -13.01 8.32
C GLN A 150 -66.08 -12.92 9.68
N ALA A 151 -65.47 -12.24 10.66
CA ALA A 151 -66.06 -11.99 11.97
C ALA A 151 -67.29 -11.08 11.88
N ASN A 152 -67.32 -10.11 10.97
CA ASN A 152 -68.49 -9.25 10.72
C ASN A 152 -69.65 -9.97 10.01
N GLN A 153 -69.38 -10.99 9.19
CA GLN A 153 -70.43 -11.76 8.51
C GLN A 153 -71.13 -12.79 9.41
N THR A 154 -70.42 -13.28 10.44
CA THR A 154 -70.93 -14.33 11.34
C THR A 154 -72.17 -13.89 12.15
N PRO A 155 -72.22 -12.69 12.77
CA PRO A 155 -73.40 -12.16 13.46
C PRO A 155 -74.61 -11.97 12.54
N GLN A 156 -74.39 -11.58 11.27
CA GLN A 156 -75.48 -11.37 10.31
C GLN A 156 -76.17 -12.67 9.90
N MET A 157 -75.42 -13.78 9.78
CA MET A 157 -76.02 -15.09 9.57
C MET A 157 -76.81 -15.57 10.79
N VAL A 158 -76.29 -15.34 12.00
CA VAL A 158 -76.99 -15.73 13.24
C VAL A 158 -78.29 -14.93 13.43
N SER A 159 -78.28 -13.63 13.11
CA SER A 159 -79.52 -12.82 13.15
C SER A 159 -80.58 -13.27 12.13
N LYS A 160 -80.16 -13.87 11.00
CA LYS A 160 -81.08 -14.46 10.00
C LYS A 160 -81.65 -15.82 10.41
N LEU A 161 -80.98 -16.54 11.31
CA LEU A 161 -81.43 -17.83 11.85
C LEU A 161 -82.35 -17.69 13.07
N LEU A 162 -82.37 -16.51 13.70
CA LEU A 162 -83.20 -16.20 14.87
C LEU A 162 -84.48 -15.40 14.52
N GLN A 163 -84.72 -15.10 13.25
CA GLN A 163 -85.99 -14.59 12.70
C GLN A 163 -86.76 -15.73 12.04
#